data_AF-A0A7W4JDD7-F1
#
_entry.id   AF-A0A7W4JDD7-F1
#
_cell.length_a   1.000
_cell.length_b   1.000
_cell.length_c   1.000
_cell.angle_alpha   90.00
_cell.angle_beta   90.00
_cell.angle_gamma   90.00
#
_symmetry.space_group_name_H-M   'P 1'
#
loop_
_entity.id
_entity.type
_entity.pdbx_description
1 polymer ?
#
loop_
_entity_poly.entity_id
_entity_poly.type
_entity_poly.pdbx_seq_one_letter_code
_entity_poly.pdbx_strand_id
1 'polypeptide(L)'
;MAGVMMSGQGALALDRTRTTYLEKCGGCHGIEGQSGQTYIPTLRDRIGTLSCTPEGRAYLLTVPGVSMSLIRDDALMAQVMNFVLFDLGGHSAPPGTTPFTAEEVHAQRGHALSTTDLPAVRAQVWARAIACATNRR
;
A
#
# COMPACT_ATOMS: atom_id res chain seq x y z
N MET A 1 -24.69 -6.43 47.25
CA MET A 1 -23.32 -6.18 46.73
C MET A 1 -23.46 -5.34 45.48
N ALA A 2 -23.11 -4.05 45.56
CA ALA A 2 -23.14 -3.15 44.41
C ALA A 2 -21.91 -3.42 43.55
N GLY A 3 -22.11 -4.00 42.37
CA GLY A 3 -21.04 -4.22 41.39
C GLY A 3 -20.65 -2.90 40.76
N VAL A 4 -19.40 -2.49 40.96
CA VAL A 4 -18.77 -1.37 40.26
C VAL A 4 -18.69 -1.73 38.78
N MET A 5 -19.41 -1.00 37.93
CA MET A 5 -19.25 -1.08 36.47
C MET A 5 -17.95 -0.35 36.10
N MET A 6 -16.94 -1.11 35.70
CA MET A 6 -15.69 -0.56 35.18
C MET A 6 -15.97 0.08 33.81
N SER A 7 -15.92 1.41 33.73
CA SER A 7 -15.97 2.13 32.46
C SER A 7 -14.79 1.70 31.57
N GLY A 8 -15.09 1.00 30.48
CA GLY A 8 -14.09 0.58 29.50
C GLY A 8 -13.37 1.79 28.90
N GLN A 9 -12.03 1.73 28.85
CA GLN A 9 -11.25 2.72 28.10
C GLN A 9 -11.74 2.72 26.65
N GLY A 10 -12.05 3.92 26.12
CA GLY A 10 -12.56 4.07 24.77
C GLY A 10 -11.63 3.43 23.75
N ALA A 11 -12.17 2.56 22.89
CA ALA A 11 -11.41 1.97 21.80
C ALA A 11 -10.84 3.11 20.93
N LEU A 12 -9.54 3.06 20.64
CA LEU A 12 -8.94 3.97 19.68
C LEU A 12 -9.57 3.68 18.31
N ALA A 13 -10.39 4.62 17.83
CA ALA A 13 -11.01 4.50 16.52
C ALA A 13 -9.95 4.71 15.44
N LEU A 14 -9.94 3.82 14.45
CA LEU A 14 -9.14 4.01 13.24
C LEU A 14 -9.75 5.13 12.40
N ASP A 15 -8.91 5.94 11.79
CA ASP A 15 -9.38 6.92 10.81
C ASP A 15 -9.93 6.23 9.54
N ARG A 16 -10.54 7.02 8.66
CA ARG A 16 -11.10 6.54 7.39
C ARG A 16 -10.06 5.83 6.51
N THR A 17 -8.81 6.30 6.51
CA THR A 17 -7.72 5.74 5.68
C THR A 17 -7.32 4.34 6.15
N ARG A 18 -7.04 4.18 7.44
CA ARG A 18 -6.68 2.90 8.06
C ARG A 18 -7.84 1.91 8.01
N THR A 19 -9.06 2.38 8.25
CA THR A 19 -10.28 1.56 8.09
C THR A 19 -10.43 1.06 6.64
N THR A 20 -10.27 1.95 5.66
CA THR A 20 -10.36 1.58 4.24
C THR A 20 -9.26 0.58 3.84
N TYR A 21 -8.02 0.77 4.32
CA TYR A 21 -6.96 -0.22 4.11
C TYR A 21 -7.37 -1.57 4.67
N LEU A 22 -7.83 -1.65 5.92
CA LEU A 22 -8.21 -2.93 6.54
C LEU A 22 -9.32 -3.63 5.76
N GLU A 23 -10.36 -2.91 5.37
CA GLU A 23 -11.51 -3.46 4.64
C GLU A 23 -11.17 -3.92 3.22
N LYS A 24 -10.27 -3.22 2.53
CA LYS A 24 -10.06 -3.40 1.08
C LYS A 24 -8.73 -4.07 0.73
N CYS A 25 -7.75 -4.06 1.63
CA CYS A 25 -6.39 -4.52 1.37
C CYS A 25 -5.86 -5.45 2.48
N GLY A 26 -6.13 -5.13 3.74
CA GLY A 26 -5.58 -5.80 4.92
C GLY A 26 -6.00 -7.26 5.06
N GLY A 27 -7.15 -7.66 4.51
CA GLY A 27 -7.56 -9.06 4.45
C GLY A 27 -6.57 -9.96 3.70
N CYS A 28 -5.91 -9.44 2.66
CA CYS A 28 -4.91 -10.17 1.88
C CYS A 28 -3.49 -9.87 2.37
N HIS A 29 -3.16 -8.59 2.57
CA HIS A 29 -1.81 -8.14 2.92
C HIS A 29 -1.49 -8.18 4.42
N GLY A 30 -2.48 -8.54 5.26
CA GLY A 30 -2.39 -8.50 6.71
C GLY A 30 -2.73 -7.13 7.29
N ILE A 31 -3.24 -7.14 8.53
CA ILE A 31 -3.65 -5.91 9.24
C ILE A 31 -2.50 -4.92 9.44
N GLU A 32 -1.28 -5.43 9.61
CA GLU A 32 -0.05 -4.64 9.76
C GLU A 32 0.81 -4.69 8.49
N GLY A 33 0.25 -5.08 7.35
CA GLY A 33 1.01 -5.27 6.11
C GLY A 33 1.93 -6.49 6.12
N GLN A 34 1.77 -7.40 7.09
CA GLN A 34 2.47 -8.68 7.16
C GLN A 34 1.59 -9.78 6.54
N SER A 35 1.94 -10.22 5.34
CA SER A 35 1.15 -11.23 4.62
C SER A 35 1.44 -12.63 5.15
N GLY A 36 0.39 -13.42 5.39
CA GLY A 36 0.49 -14.84 5.70
C GLY A 36 0.59 -15.75 4.47
N GLN A 37 0.49 -15.20 3.26
CA GLN A 37 0.45 -15.96 2.00
C GLN A 37 1.65 -15.60 1.11
N THR A 38 2.42 -16.58 0.66
CA THR A 38 3.64 -16.34 -0.13
C THR A 38 3.39 -15.61 -1.45
N TYR A 39 2.21 -15.78 -2.06
CA TYR A 39 1.88 -15.13 -3.34
C TYR A 39 1.33 -13.70 -3.17
N ILE A 40 0.91 -13.32 -1.96
CA ILE A 40 0.53 -11.95 -1.61
C ILE A 40 1.71 -11.28 -0.90
N PRO A 41 2.27 -10.18 -1.42
CA PRO A 41 3.50 -9.63 -0.88
C PRO A 41 3.26 -8.98 0.48
N THR A 42 4.21 -9.19 1.39
CA THR A 42 4.33 -8.36 2.61
C THR A 42 4.65 -6.93 2.21
N LEU A 43 3.87 -5.99 2.74
CA LEU A 43 4.02 -4.57 2.51
C LEU A 43 5.00 -3.96 3.53
N ARG A 44 4.89 -4.41 4.77
CA ARG A 44 5.60 -3.85 5.92
C ARG A 44 7.11 -3.78 5.68
N ASP A 45 7.68 -2.59 5.89
CA ASP A 45 9.12 -2.30 5.79
C ASP A 45 9.76 -2.69 4.44
N ARG A 46 8.93 -2.85 3.39
CA ARG A 46 9.38 -3.31 2.07
C ARG A 46 8.82 -2.46 0.94
N ILE A 47 7.51 -2.22 0.93
CA ILE A 47 6.78 -1.71 -0.24
C ILE A 47 7.28 -0.35 -0.75
N GLY A 48 7.83 0.47 0.14
CA GLY A 48 8.47 1.74 -0.17
C GLY A 48 9.60 1.64 -1.19
N THR A 49 10.31 0.50 -1.25
CA THR A 49 11.44 0.33 -2.19
C THR A 49 11.01 0.53 -3.64
N LEU A 50 9.77 0.14 -3.99
CA LEU A 50 9.23 0.25 -5.35
C LEU A 50 9.20 1.71 -5.84
N SER A 51 9.11 2.71 -4.96
CA SER A 51 9.12 4.12 -5.37
C SER A 51 10.49 4.62 -5.84
N CYS A 52 11.56 3.82 -5.74
CA CYS A 52 12.87 4.22 -6.23
C CYS A 52 12.89 4.44 -7.75
N THR A 53 12.09 3.67 -8.49
CA THR A 53 12.00 3.75 -9.95
C THR A 53 10.64 4.30 -10.38
N PRO A 54 10.57 5.06 -11.50
CA PRO A 54 9.28 5.50 -12.05
C PRO A 54 8.34 4.33 -12.35
N GLU A 55 8.88 3.22 -12.87
CA GLU A 55 8.11 2.01 -13.16
C GLU A 55 7.54 1.39 -11.88
N GLY A 56 8.35 1.24 -10.82
CA GLY A 56 7.88 0.69 -9.55
C GLY A 56 6.85 1.60 -8.86
N ARG A 57 7.00 2.91 -8.97
CA ARG A 57 5.97 3.87 -8.52
C ARG A 57 4.66 3.68 -9.29
N ALA A 58 4.72 3.58 -10.61
CA ALA A 58 3.53 3.36 -11.43
C ALA A 58 2.87 2.00 -11.13
N TYR A 59 3.67 0.95 -10.96
CA TYR A 59 3.19 -0.40 -10.62
C TYR A 59 2.31 -0.41 -9.36
N LEU A 60 2.65 0.39 -8.34
CA LEU A 60 1.84 0.52 -7.11
C LEU A 60 0.42 1.02 -7.39
N LEU A 61 0.23 1.85 -8.42
CA LEU A 61 -1.06 2.42 -8.79
C LEU A 61 -1.81 1.61 -9.87
N THR A 62 -1.11 0.80 -10.65
CA THR A 62 -1.69 0.06 -11.78
C THR A 62 -1.97 -1.40 -11.49
N VAL A 63 -1.38 -1.98 -10.43
CA VAL A 63 -1.66 -3.37 -10.03
C VAL A 63 -3.18 -3.61 -9.89
N PRO A 64 -3.74 -4.72 -10.42
CA PRO A 64 -5.18 -4.94 -10.52
C PRO A 64 -5.97 -4.69 -9.23
N GLY A 65 -5.42 -5.07 -8.07
CA GLY A 65 -6.08 -4.86 -6.77
C GLY A 65 -6.27 -3.39 -6.39
N VAL A 66 -5.49 -2.48 -6.97
CA VAL A 66 -5.51 -1.04 -6.72
C VAL A 66 -6.30 -0.33 -7.82
N SER A 67 -5.90 -0.51 -9.08
CA SER A 67 -6.51 0.18 -10.22
C SER A 67 -7.98 -0.17 -10.40
N MET A 68 -8.36 -1.43 -10.14
CA MET A 68 -9.74 -1.92 -10.20
C MET A 68 -10.44 -1.97 -8.85
N SER A 69 -9.86 -1.38 -7.79
CA SER A 69 -10.48 -1.38 -6.45
C SER A 69 -11.85 -0.71 -6.46
N LEU A 70 -12.72 -1.09 -5.51
CA LEU A 70 -14.02 -0.45 -5.31
C LEU A 70 -13.95 0.91 -4.60
N ILE A 71 -12.75 1.37 -4.25
CA ILE A 71 -12.54 2.72 -3.70
C ILE A 71 -12.68 3.68 -4.88
N ARG A 72 -13.80 4.41 -4.99
CA ARG A 72 -14.07 5.34 -6.11
C ARG A 72 -13.54 6.75 -5.91
N ASP A 73 -13.33 7.13 -4.65
CA ASP A 73 -12.78 8.42 -4.25
C ASP A 73 -11.25 8.40 -4.45
N ASP A 74 -10.76 9.12 -5.46
CA ASP A 74 -9.34 9.15 -5.81
C ASP A 74 -8.48 9.81 -4.71
N ALA A 75 -9.03 10.78 -3.99
CA ALA A 75 -8.33 11.40 -2.87
C ALA A 75 -8.21 10.44 -1.68
N LEU A 76 -9.25 9.65 -1.40
CA LEU A 76 -9.16 8.58 -0.40
C LEU A 76 -8.18 7.49 -0.85
N MET A 77 -8.21 7.10 -2.12
CA MET A 77 -7.27 6.09 -2.62
C MET A 77 -5.81 6.56 -2.51
N ALA A 78 -5.53 7.81 -2.85
CA ALA A 78 -4.20 8.40 -2.66
C ALA A 78 -3.78 8.37 -1.19
N GLN A 79 -4.67 8.71 -0.26
CA GLN A 79 -4.39 8.60 1.19
C GLN A 79 -4.09 7.16 1.62
N VAL A 80 -4.86 6.17 1.15
CA VAL A 80 -4.61 4.75 1.44
C VAL A 80 -3.27 4.29 0.89
N MET A 81 -2.94 4.67 -0.35
CA MET A 81 -1.65 4.31 -0.95
C MET A 81 -0.48 5.01 -0.27
N ASN A 82 -0.66 6.23 0.24
CA ASN A 82 0.33 6.92 1.05
C ASN A 82 0.52 6.25 2.42
N PHE A 83 -0.56 5.81 3.07
CA PHE A 83 -0.48 4.99 4.28
C PHE A 83 0.28 3.67 4.02
N VAL A 84 -0.01 2.99 2.91
CA VAL A 84 0.74 1.79 2.52
C VAL A 84 2.22 2.11 2.27
N LEU A 85 2.53 3.20 1.59
CA LEU A 85 3.90 3.52 1.19
C LEU A 85 4.77 4.01 2.34
N PHE A 86 4.24 4.88 3.20
CA PHE A 86 5.03 5.58 4.23
C PHE A 86 4.83 5.02 5.64
N ASP A 87 3.60 4.69 6.04
CA ASP A 87 3.35 4.10 7.36
C ASP A 87 3.73 2.61 7.37
N LEU A 88 3.14 1.80 6.48
CA LEU A 88 3.47 0.38 6.40
C LEU A 88 4.86 0.17 5.79
N GLY A 89 5.20 0.92 4.74
CA GLY A 89 6.51 0.83 4.11
C GLY A 89 7.66 1.28 5.01
N GLY A 90 7.39 1.99 6.10
CA GLY A 90 8.38 2.35 7.11
C GLY A 90 9.65 2.96 6.49
N HIS A 91 10.80 2.38 6.81
CA HIS A 91 12.10 2.86 6.33
C HIS A 91 12.45 2.48 4.88
N SER A 92 11.55 1.83 4.14
CA SER A 92 11.85 1.29 2.81
C SER A 92 11.71 2.31 1.67
N ALA A 93 10.97 3.41 1.88
CA ALA A 93 10.83 4.46 0.89
C ALA A 93 12.14 5.28 0.80
N PRO A 94 12.75 5.44 -0.40
CA PRO A 94 13.95 6.26 -0.56
C PRO A 94 13.69 7.74 -0.20
N PRO A 95 14.72 8.47 0.28
CA PRO A 95 14.62 9.91 0.51
C PRO A 95 14.14 10.65 -0.75
N GLY A 96 13.28 11.65 -0.54
CA GLY A 96 12.68 12.42 -1.64
C GLY A 96 11.50 11.74 -2.33
N THR A 97 11.06 10.56 -1.88
CA THR A 97 9.80 9.97 -2.34
C THR A 97 8.64 10.92 -2.02
N THR A 98 7.94 11.38 -3.06
CA THR A 98 6.79 12.27 -2.92
C THR A 98 5.50 11.47 -2.68
N PRO A 99 4.55 11.99 -1.88
CA PRO A 99 3.24 11.37 -1.75
C PRO A 99 2.50 11.28 -3.08
N PHE A 100 1.67 10.25 -3.23
CA PHE A 100 0.70 10.14 -4.32
C PHE A 100 -0.36 11.23 -4.19
N THR A 101 -0.81 11.75 -5.33
CA THR A 101 -1.93 12.70 -5.41
C THR A 101 -3.18 12.04 -5.99
N ALA A 102 -4.33 12.70 -5.81
CA ALA A 102 -5.59 12.22 -6.39
C ALA A 102 -5.52 12.20 -7.93
N GLU A 103 -4.88 13.19 -8.54
CA GLU A 103 -4.70 13.31 -9.99
C GLU A 103 -3.84 12.16 -10.53
N GLU A 104 -2.78 11.80 -9.80
CA GLU A 104 -1.92 10.67 -10.17
C GLU A 104 -2.70 9.35 -10.11
N VAL A 105 -3.49 9.14 -9.05
CA VAL A 105 -4.38 7.97 -8.94
C VAL A 105 -5.38 7.95 -10.10
N HIS A 106 -6.05 9.07 -10.36
CA HIS A 106 -7.05 9.19 -11.41
C HIS A 106 -6.48 8.78 -12.77
N ALA A 107 -5.32 9.33 -13.12
CA ALA A 107 -4.63 9.02 -14.37
C ALA A 107 -4.27 7.52 -14.45
N GLN A 108 -3.73 6.94 -13.39
CA GLN A 108 -3.25 5.55 -13.41
C GLN A 108 -4.37 4.50 -13.42
N ARG A 109 -5.58 4.81 -12.96
CA ARG A 109 -6.72 3.87 -13.02
C ARG A 109 -7.08 3.47 -14.45
N GLY A 110 -6.85 4.34 -15.43
CA GLY A 110 -7.03 4.04 -16.86
C GLY A 110 -5.94 3.12 -17.44
N HIS A 111 -4.87 2.86 -16.69
CA HIS A 111 -3.69 2.11 -17.11
C HIS A 111 -3.51 0.83 -16.29
N ALA A 112 -4.61 0.17 -15.93
CA ALA A 112 -4.58 -1.08 -15.19
C ALA A 112 -3.63 -2.08 -15.86
N LEU A 113 -2.74 -2.67 -15.05
CA LEU A 113 -1.78 -3.64 -15.52
C LEU A 113 -2.52 -4.87 -16.06
N SER A 114 -2.44 -5.08 -17.37
CA SER A 114 -3.00 -6.25 -18.05
C SER A 114 -1.90 -7.28 -18.29
N THR A 115 -1.93 -8.37 -17.54
CA THR A 115 -1.00 -9.50 -17.67
C THR A 115 -1.64 -10.77 -17.17
N THR A 116 -1.28 -11.91 -17.76
CA THR A 116 -1.62 -13.24 -17.26
C THR A 116 -0.61 -13.77 -16.23
N ASP A 117 0.55 -13.11 -16.11
CA ASP A 117 1.62 -13.48 -15.17
C ASP A 117 2.03 -12.29 -14.30
N LEU A 118 1.14 -11.94 -13.38
CA LEU A 118 1.38 -10.88 -12.40
C LEU A 118 2.60 -11.15 -11.49
N PRO A 119 2.85 -12.40 -11.01
CA PRO A 119 4.04 -12.70 -10.23
C PRO A 119 5.35 -12.38 -10.96
N ALA A 120 5.47 -12.71 -12.24
CA ALA A 120 6.68 -12.40 -13.00
C ALA A 120 6.89 -10.89 -13.19
N VAL A 121 5.84 -10.14 -13.56
CA VAL A 121 5.92 -8.68 -13.67
C VAL A 121 6.35 -8.06 -12.34
N ARG A 122 5.71 -8.47 -11.24
CA ARG A 122 6.04 -8.00 -9.90
C ARG A 122 7.50 -8.27 -9.55
N ALA A 123 8.01 -9.47 -9.83
CA ALA A 123 9.40 -9.83 -9.54
C ALA A 123 10.40 -8.96 -10.29
N GLN A 124 10.13 -8.67 -11.57
CA GLN A 124 10.98 -7.83 -12.40
C GLN A 124 11.01 -6.37 -11.91
N VAL A 125 9.84 -5.78 -11.62
CA VAL A 125 9.73 -4.41 -11.10
C VAL A 125 10.45 -4.31 -9.75
N TRP A 126 10.28 -5.31 -8.88
CA TRP A 126 10.97 -5.36 -7.59
C TRP A 126 12.49 -5.42 -7.73
N ALA A 127 13.01 -6.26 -8.62
CA ALA A 127 14.45 -6.39 -8.84
C ALA A 127 15.08 -5.06 -9.28
N ARG A 128 14.44 -4.33 -10.20
CA ARG A 128 14.89 -3.00 -10.64
C ARG A 128 14.83 -1.97 -9.53
N ALA A 129 13.77 -1.99 -8.72
CA ALA A 129 13.62 -1.10 -7.58
C ALA A 129 14.70 -1.32 -6.51
N ILE A 130 15.03 -2.59 -6.18
CA ILE A 130 16.11 -2.93 -5.25
C ILE A 130 17.46 -2.45 -5.78
N ALA A 131 17.75 -2.69 -7.06
CA ALA A 131 19.00 -2.23 -7.68
C ALA A 131 19.13 -0.70 -7.59
N CYS A 132 18.05 0.03 -7.89
CA CYS A 132 18.00 1.48 -7.71
C CYS A 132 18.26 1.90 -6.25
N ALA A 133 17.55 1.28 -5.30
CA ALA A 133 17.61 1.67 -3.90
C ALA A 133 18.98 1.36 -3.26
N THR A 134 19.67 0.33 -3.76
CA THR A 134 21.02 -0.03 -3.33
C THR A 134 22.05 0.98 -3.83
N ASN A 135 21.92 1.46 -5.07
CA ASN A 135 22.85 2.42 -5.68
C ASN A 135 22.66 3.87 -5.19
N ARG A 136 21.58 4.15 -4.45
CA ARG A 136 21.25 5.49 -3.90
C ARG A 136 21.60 5.65 -2.42
N ARG A 137 22.14 4.61 -1.78
CA ARG A 137 22.68 4.69 -0.41
C ARG A 137 24.12 5.19 -0.44
#